data_AF-A0A9W6SBQ5-F1
#
_entry.id   AF-A0A9W6SBQ5-F1
#
_cell.length_a   1.000
_cell.length_b   1.000
_cell.length_c   1.000
_cell.angle_alpha   90.00
_cell.angle_beta   90.00
_cell.angle_gamma   90.00
#
_symmetry.space_group_name_H-M   'P 1'
#
loop_
_entity.id
_entity.type
_entity.pdbx_description
1 polymer ?
#
loop_
_entity_poly.entity_id
_entity_poly.type
_entity_poly.pdbx_seq_one_letter_code
_entity_poly.pdbx_strand_id
1 'polypeptide(L)'
;MLPKPSPDPKSSMWAWLAHDLRYYRLQRGLSGDAVARLLNCGRSTISRLENNEAKPTERQMEILDERWDTGGHFSTLFWYACRGHEPNWFMQHLGIESEALVIKVYEGLAVPGLLQLPEYAQEVIAASGRPDIDALVARRLARQEILARDNPPVLLALLTESVLDWPVGGPKLMRKQLAHLLEVSERPDIGIRVIPRSAGTHCGLDGSFKIMTTAVGDIAYTESPGGGRLVPSATEVRSYVLRYDRIGQKALPEDLSRHLIVKIMEAMT
;
A
#
# COMPACT_ATOMS: atom_id res chain seq x y z
N MET A 1 18.58 22.67 24.51
CA MET A 1 18.23 21.42 23.79
C MET A 1 19.15 21.35 22.58
N LEU A 2 19.96 20.31 22.43
CA LEU A 2 20.83 20.15 21.26
C LEU A 2 19.95 20.02 20.00
N PRO A 3 20.33 20.60 18.85
CA PRO A 3 19.56 20.45 17.62
C PRO A 3 19.51 18.96 17.23
N LYS A 4 18.33 18.49 16.80
CA LYS A 4 18.16 17.12 16.29
C LYS A 4 19.17 16.87 15.15
N PRO A 5 19.86 15.71 15.12
CA PRO A 5 20.76 15.38 14.02
C PRO A 5 20.00 15.40 12.70
N SER A 6 20.70 15.72 11.61
CA SER A 6 20.11 15.66 10.26
C SER A 6 19.67 14.23 9.95
N PRO A 7 18.56 14.02 9.22
CA PRO A 7 18.21 12.70 8.71
C PRO A 7 19.36 12.09 7.90
N ASP A 8 19.56 10.77 8.02
CA ASP A 8 20.52 10.05 7.18
C ASP A 8 20.00 10.02 5.73
N PRO A 9 20.68 10.66 4.76
CA PRO A 9 20.23 10.71 3.37
C PRO A 9 20.15 9.32 2.72
N LYS A 10 20.85 8.31 3.25
CA LYS A 10 20.78 6.92 2.73
C LYS A 10 19.54 6.17 3.19
N SER A 11 18.83 6.68 4.20
CA SER A 11 17.68 5.99 4.76
C SER A 11 16.48 6.01 3.81
N SER A 12 16.23 7.09 3.08
CA SER A 12 15.15 7.20 2.08
C SER A 12 15.38 8.39 1.16
N MET A 13 14.71 8.42 0.00
CA MET A 13 14.72 9.58 -0.90
C MET A 13 14.19 10.85 -0.23
N TRP A 14 13.20 10.73 0.67
CA TRP A 14 12.71 11.88 1.44
C TRP A 14 13.68 12.33 2.52
N ALA A 15 14.42 11.41 3.14
CA ALA A 15 15.49 11.77 4.07
C ALA A 15 16.64 12.48 3.35
N TRP A 16 16.95 12.07 2.11
CA TRP A 16 17.90 12.78 1.26
C TRP A 16 17.40 14.20 0.94
N LEU A 17 16.15 14.35 0.51
CA LEU A 17 15.57 15.68 0.28
C LEU A 17 15.62 16.56 1.54
N ALA A 18 15.23 16.02 2.70
CA ALA A 18 15.27 16.73 3.98
C ALA A 18 16.69 17.13 4.39
N HIS A 19 17.65 16.22 4.21
CA HIS A 19 19.07 16.46 4.42
C HIS A 19 19.58 17.60 3.53
N ASP A 20 19.27 17.55 2.23
CA ASP A 20 19.75 18.54 1.27
C ASP A 20 19.09 19.90 1.49
N LEU A 21 17.81 19.94 1.87
CA LEU A 21 17.14 21.18 2.28
C LEU A 21 17.91 21.85 3.42
N ARG A 22 18.25 21.09 4.46
CA ARG A 22 19.04 21.60 5.59
C ARG A 22 20.46 22.01 5.16
N TYR A 23 21.12 21.19 4.34
CA TYR A 23 22.48 21.45 3.86
C TYR A 23 22.55 22.75 3.05
N TYR A 24 21.70 22.91 2.03
CA TYR A 24 21.68 24.11 1.18
C TYR A 24 21.29 25.36 1.96
N ARG A 25 20.35 25.25 2.91
CA ARG A 25 20.00 26.37 3.80
C ARG A 25 21.21 26.82 4.62
N LEU A 26 21.92 25.90 5.26
CA LEU A 26 23.08 26.21 6.10
C LEU A 26 24.25 26.76 5.28
N GLN A 27 24.54 26.20 4.11
CA GLN A 27 25.56 26.71 3.19
C GLN A 27 25.30 28.18 2.77
N ARG A 28 24.03 28.59 2.70
CA ARG A 28 23.62 29.97 2.38
C ARG A 28 23.46 30.87 3.61
N GLY A 29 23.74 30.37 4.81
CA GLY A 29 23.57 31.14 6.05
C GLY A 29 22.12 31.54 6.36
N LEU A 30 21.13 30.86 5.76
CA LEU A 30 19.72 31.22 5.89
C LEU A 30 19.13 30.67 7.20
N SER A 31 18.34 31.49 7.89
CA SER A 31 17.54 31.03 9.02
C SER A 31 16.34 30.21 8.53
N GLY A 32 15.81 29.32 9.37
CA GLY A 32 14.57 28.60 9.04
C GLY A 32 13.39 29.54 8.78
N ASP A 33 13.37 30.71 9.41
CA ASP A 33 12.37 31.76 9.17
C ASP A 33 12.49 32.40 7.77
N ALA A 34 13.71 32.62 7.29
CA ALA A 34 13.94 33.12 5.94
C ALA A 34 13.43 32.12 4.88
N VAL A 35 13.69 30.82 5.08
CA VAL A 35 13.17 29.77 4.18
C VAL A 35 11.66 29.62 4.31
N ALA A 36 11.09 29.76 5.50
CA ALA A 36 9.64 29.71 5.70
C ALA A 36 8.92 30.82 4.91
N ARG A 37 9.48 32.05 4.94
CA ARG A 37 9.00 33.16 4.12
C ARG A 37 9.16 32.90 2.62
N LEU A 38 10.30 32.33 2.21
CA LEU A 38 10.56 31.96 0.82
C LEU A 38 9.51 30.98 0.28
N LEU A 39 9.13 29.99 1.10
CA LEU A 39 8.18 28.93 0.74
C LEU A 39 6.73 29.23 1.09
N ASN A 40 6.44 30.43 1.59
CA ASN A 40 5.12 30.86 2.07
C ASN A 40 4.46 29.83 3.03
N CYS A 41 5.22 29.37 4.03
CA CYS A 41 4.75 28.41 5.03
C CYS A 41 5.06 28.84 6.47
N GLY A 42 4.47 28.16 7.45
CA GLY A 42 4.73 28.41 8.86
C GLY A 42 6.19 28.10 9.25
N ARG A 43 6.74 28.83 10.23
CA ARG A 43 8.12 28.66 10.71
C ARG A 43 8.40 27.23 11.20
N SER A 44 7.43 26.60 11.86
CA SER A 44 7.54 25.21 12.33
C SER A 44 7.62 24.20 11.19
N THR A 45 7.08 24.53 10.01
CA THR A 45 7.09 23.65 8.84
C THR A 45 8.50 23.36 8.36
N ILE A 46 9.39 24.36 8.31
CA ILE A 46 10.77 24.15 7.83
C ILE A 46 11.53 23.15 8.70
N SER A 47 11.40 23.28 10.03
CA SER A 47 12.01 22.31 10.95
C SER A 47 11.48 20.89 10.70
N ARG A 48 10.16 20.75 10.51
CA ARG A 48 9.54 19.44 10.21
C ARG A 48 10.01 18.87 8.87
N LEU A 49 10.12 19.71 7.83
CA LEU A 49 10.63 19.30 6.53
C LEU A 49 12.08 18.81 6.64
N GLU A 50 12.95 19.56 7.31
CA GLU A 50 14.37 19.19 7.50
C GLU A 50 14.58 17.94 8.36
N ASN A 51 13.61 17.61 9.21
CA ASN A 51 13.64 16.39 10.02
C ASN A 51 12.89 15.21 9.37
N ASN A 52 12.42 15.36 8.11
CA ASN A 52 11.57 14.37 7.42
C ASN A 52 10.28 14.00 8.19
N GLU A 53 9.73 14.95 8.96
CA GLU A 53 8.46 14.82 9.72
C GLU A 53 7.26 15.41 8.95
N ALA A 54 7.51 16.02 7.80
CA ALA A 54 6.52 16.50 6.85
C ALA A 54 7.09 16.36 5.43
N LYS A 55 6.21 16.25 4.43
CA LYS A 55 6.61 16.21 3.02
C LYS A 55 6.36 17.58 2.38
N PRO A 56 7.30 18.11 1.58
CA PRO A 56 7.06 19.33 0.83
C PRO A 56 6.06 19.11 -0.29
N THR A 57 5.61 20.19 -0.91
CA THR A 57 4.87 20.17 -2.18
C THR A 57 5.82 20.33 -3.36
N GLU A 58 5.42 19.88 -4.55
CA GLU A 58 6.19 20.09 -5.79
C GLU A 58 6.51 21.57 -6.00
N ARG A 59 5.51 22.44 -5.79
CA ARG A 59 5.66 23.89 -5.91
C ARG A 59 6.72 24.48 -4.97
N GLN A 60 6.86 23.95 -3.77
CA GLN A 60 7.91 24.40 -2.85
C GLN A 60 9.31 24.04 -3.38
N MET A 61 9.45 22.89 -4.04
CA MET A 61 10.72 22.45 -4.61
C MET A 61 11.11 23.28 -5.83
N GLU A 62 10.14 23.59 -6.70
CA GLU A 62 10.33 24.55 -7.81
C GLU A 62 10.82 25.91 -7.31
N ILE A 63 10.21 26.44 -6.24
CA ILE A 63 10.61 27.72 -5.64
C ILE A 63 12.04 27.63 -5.11
N LEU A 64 12.44 26.54 -4.46
CA LEU A 64 13.83 26.37 -4.03
C LEU A 64 14.78 26.34 -5.21
N ASP A 65 14.45 25.61 -6.27
CA ASP A 65 15.30 25.53 -7.46
C ASP A 65 15.48 26.89 -8.13
N GLU A 66 14.41 27.65 -8.30
CA GLU A 66 14.44 29.00 -8.87
C GLU A 66 15.24 29.97 -7.99
N ARG A 67 14.98 29.96 -6.67
CA ARG A 67 15.52 30.97 -5.75
C ARG A 67 16.93 30.69 -5.28
N TRP A 68 17.34 29.43 -5.30
CA TRP A 68 18.68 29.01 -4.92
C TRP A 68 19.56 28.64 -6.10
N ASP A 69 19.04 28.72 -7.33
CA ASP A 69 19.73 28.38 -8.57
C ASP A 69 20.37 26.99 -8.51
N THR A 70 19.58 25.99 -8.12
CA THR A 70 20.06 24.61 -7.96
C THR A 70 19.86 23.73 -9.19
N GLY A 71 19.52 24.33 -10.34
CA GLY A 71 19.43 23.62 -11.62
C GLY A 71 18.41 22.47 -11.64
N GLY A 72 17.37 22.53 -10.81
CA GLY A 72 16.33 21.48 -10.74
C GLY A 72 16.62 20.35 -9.74
N HIS A 73 17.66 20.47 -8.90
CA HIS A 73 18.01 19.47 -7.89
C HIS A 73 16.83 19.08 -6.97
N PHE A 74 16.13 20.06 -6.40
CA PHE A 74 15.05 19.78 -5.45
C PHE A 74 13.83 19.15 -6.13
N SER A 75 13.47 19.65 -7.31
CA SER A 75 12.37 19.10 -8.11
C SER A 75 12.69 17.67 -8.57
N THR A 76 13.94 17.40 -8.94
CA THR A 76 14.40 16.04 -9.30
C THR A 76 14.35 15.10 -8.09
N LEU A 77 14.89 15.52 -6.94
CA LEU A 77 14.80 14.74 -5.70
C LEU A 77 13.36 14.47 -5.29
N PHE A 78 12.48 15.47 -5.40
CA PHE A 78 11.06 15.33 -5.13
C PHE A 78 10.42 14.29 -6.06
N TRP A 79 10.72 14.36 -7.36
CA TRP A 79 10.24 13.41 -8.35
C TRP A 79 10.62 11.97 -8.02
N TYR A 80 11.87 11.73 -7.58
CA TYR A 80 12.33 10.42 -7.13
C TYR A 80 11.70 10.02 -5.81
N ALA A 81 11.56 10.95 -4.86
CA ALA A 81 11.00 10.67 -3.55
C ALA A 81 9.52 10.27 -3.62
N CYS A 82 8.74 10.87 -4.52
CA CYS A 82 7.35 10.46 -4.80
C CYS A 82 7.22 9.08 -5.46
N ARG A 83 8.29 8.56 -6.09
CA ARG A 83 8.28 7.28 -6.81
C ARG A 83 9.04 6.16 -6.12
N GLY A 84 9.94 6.52 -5.20
CA GLY A 84 10.78 5.57 -4.47
C GLY A 84 9.98 4.73 -3.48
N HIS A 85 10.54 3.59 -3.11
CA HIS A 85 10.05 2.79 -1.99
C HIS A 85 10.31 3.53 -0.67
N GLU A 86 9.28 3.64 0.16
CA GLU A 86 9.39 4.26 1.48
C GLU A 86 9.85 3.22 2.50
N PRO A 87 10.96 3.38 3.25
CA PRO A 87 11.42 2.32 4.16
C PRO A 87 10.41 1.88 5.22
N ASN A 88 9.55 2.82 5.64
CA ASN A 88 8.46 2.59 6.60
C ASN A 88 7.10 2.35 5.90
N TRP A 89 7.12 1.99 4.62
CA TRP A 89 5.93 1.74 3.79
C TRP A 89 4.91 0.87 4.52
N PHE A 90 5.38 -0.16 5.23
CA PHE A 90 4.50 -1.11 5.89
C PHE A 90 3.72 -0.47 7.03
N MET A 91 4.37 0.30 7.90
CA MET A 91 3.69 0.96 9.03
C MET A 91 2.69 2.01 8.54
N GLN A 92 3.03 2.76 7.49
CA GLN A 92 2.11 3.73 6.88
C GLN A 92 0.92 3.03 6.21
N HIS A 93 1.17 1.94 5.49
CA HIS A 93 0.13 1.08 4.93
C HIS A 93 -0.84 0.59 6.01
N LEU A 94 -0.32 0.11 7.15
CA LEU A 94 -1.15 -0.36 8.26
C LEU A 94 -2.03 0.74 8.84
N GLY A 95 -1.50 1.96 9.00
CA GLY A 95 -2.28 3.11 9.44
C GLY A 95 -3.43 3.41 8.49
N ILE A 96 -3.13 3.50 7.19
CA ILE A 96 -4.14 3.77 6.14
C ILE A 96 -5.18 2.65 6.06
N GLU A 97 -4.76 1.38 6.14
CA GLU A 97 -5.66 0.22 6.12
C GLU A 97 -6.63 0.24 7.32
N SER A 98 -6.15 0.67 8.50
CA SER A 98 -6.99 0.78 9.71
C SER A 98 -8.03 1.90 9.64
N GLU A 99 -7.76 2.98 8.90
CA GLU A 99 -8.66 4.12 8.73
C GLU A 99 -9.50 4.05 7.45
N ALA A 100 -9.32 3.00 6.63
CA ALA A 100 -10.03 2.86 5.37
C ALA A 100 -11.55 2.72 5.58
N LEU A 101 -12.29 3.33 4.67
CA LEU A 101 -13.75 3.20 4.51
C LEU A 101 -14.09 2.21 3.40
N VAL A 102 -13.25 2.15 2.36
CA VAL A 102 -13.34 1.18 1.26
C VAL A 102 -11.94 0.65 0.97
N ILE A 103 -11.83 -0.67 0.80
CA ILE A 103 -10.60 -1.35 0.39
C ILE A 103 -10.92 -2.13 -0.87
N LYS A 104 -10.40 -1.67 -2.01
CA LYS A 104 -10.39 -2.43 -3.26
C LYS A 104 -9.05 -3.14 -3.36
N VAL A 105 -9.05 -4.46 -3.52
CA VAL A 105 -7.84 -5.26 -3.63
C VAL A 105 -7.89 -6.15 -4.85
N TYR A 106 -6.81 -6.18 -5.61
CA TYR A 106 -6.56 -7.19 -6.63
C TYR A 106 -5.39 -8.06 -6.16
N GLU A 107 -5.63 -9.38 -6.04
CA GLU A 107 -4.60 -10.36 -5.72
C GLU A 107 -4.49 -11.43 -6.81
N GLY A 108 -3.27 -11.62 -7.32
CA GLY A 108 -2.98 -12.62 -8.34
C GLY A 108 -2.30 -13.90 -7.83
N LEU A 109 -1.76 -13.90 -6.62
CA LEU A 109 -0.82 -14.93 -6.14
C LEU A 109 -1.23 -15.62 -4.84
N ALA A 110 -1.86 -14.91 -3.90
CA ALA A 110 -2.28 -15.46 -2.62
C ALA A 110 -3.58 -14.80 -2.14
N VAL A 111 -4.29 -15.45 -1.23
CA VAL A 111 -5.50 -14.89 -0.63
C VAL A 111 -5.14 -13.57 0.08
N PRO A 112 -5.92 -12.48 -0.06
CA PRO A 112 -5.65 -11.22 0.63
C PRO A 112 -5.51 -11.43 2.13
N GLY A 113 -4.51 -10.81 2.76
CA GLY A 113 -4.25 -11.00 4.21
C GLY A 113 -5.43 -10.73 5.13
N LEU A 114 -6.39 -9.90 4.72
CA LEU A 114 -7.63 -9.60 5.45
C LEU A 114 -8.64 -10.76 5.45
N LEU A 115 -8.46 -11.74 4.56
CA LEU A 115 -9.35 -12.88 4.33
C LEU A 115 -8.64 -14.22 4.58
N GLN A 116 -7.45 -14.22 5.19
CA GLN A 116 -6.68 -15.43 5.46
C GLN A 116 -7.07 -16.07 6.79
N LEU A 117 -7.14 -17.40 6.84
CA LEU A 117 -7.14 -18.13 8.10
C LEU A 117 -5.75 -18.03 8.78
N PRO A 118 -5.68 -18.16 10.13
CA PRO A 118 -4.43 -18.18 10.88
C PRO A 118 -3.38 -19.15 10.32
N GLU A 119 -3.80 -20.36 9.98
CA GLU A 119 -2.92 -21.41 9.46
C GLU A 119 -2.44 -21.07 8.03
N TYR A 120 -3.29 -20.48 7.19
CA TYR A 120 -2.89 -20.02 5.85
C TYR A 120 -1.87 -18.89 5.96
N ALA A 121 -2.11 -17.93 6.85
CA ALA A 121 -1.19 -16.83 7.14
C ALA A 121 0.18 -17.37 7.61
N GLN A 122 0.19 -18.37 8.48
CA GLN A 122 1.41 -19.02 8.96
C GLN A 122 2.22 -19.64 7.83
N GLU A 123 1.59 -20.40 6.93
CA GLU A 123 2.27 -21.02 5.77
C GLU A 123 2.92 -19.97 4.85
N VAL A 124 2.18 -18.91 4.50
CA VAL A 124 2.71 -17.83 3.65
C VAL A 124 3.86 -17.08 4.32
N ILE A 125 3.75 -16.82 5.64
CA ILE A 125 4.80 -16.11 6.38
C ILE A 125 6.03 -17.01 6.56
N ALA A 126 5.87 -18.28 6.89
CA ALA A 126 6.97 -19.23 7.05
C ALA A 126 7.77 -19.37 5.75
N ALA A 127 7.10 -19.43 4.60
CA ALA A 127 7.75 -19.48 3.29
C ALA A 127 8.61 -18.25 2.97
N SER A 128 8.39 -17.11 3.64
CA SER A 128 9.19 -15.90 3.44
C SER A 128 10.58 -15.94 4.10
N GLY A 129 10.88 -16.96 4.91
CA GLY A 129 12.18 -17.11 5.59
C GLY A 129 12.46 -16.04 6.66
N ARG A 130 11.43 -15.29 7.07
CA ARG A 130 11.56 -14.24 8.10
C ARG A 130 11.60 -14.84 9.51
N PRO A 131 12.39 -14.28 10.44
CA PRO A 131 12.34 -14.66 11.85
C PRO A 131 11.01 -14.24 12.48
N ASP A 132 10.71 -14.78 13.67
CA ASP A 132 9.54 -14.45 14.50
C ASP A 132 8.18 -14.62 13.80
N ILE A 133 7.98 -15.80 13.19
CA ILE A 133 6.75 -16.16 12.45
C ILE A 133 5.49 -15.90 13.29
N ASP A 134 5.48 -16.33 14.56
CA ASP A 134 4.31 -16.18 15.44
C ASP A 134 3.92 -14.71 15.64
N ALA A 135 4.90 -13.82 15.82
CA ALA A 135 4.66 -12.40 15.95
C ALA A 135 4.14 -11.78 14.64
N LEU A 136 4.65 -12.23 13.49
CA LEU A 136 4.18 -11.79 12.17
C LEU A 136 2.76 -12.28 11.87
N VAL A 137 2.43 -13.51 12.26
CA VAL A 137 1.07 -14.07 12.15
C VAL A 137 0.12 -13.30 13.06
N ALA A 138 0.48 -13.08 14.32
CA ALA A 138 -0.33 -12.29 15.25
C ALA A 138 -0.59 -10.87 14.72
N ARG A 139 0.43 -10.20 14.19
CA ARG A 139 0.27 -8.88 13.55
C ARG A 139 -0.62 -8.93 12.32
N ARG A 140 -0.59 -10.02 11.54
CA ARG A 140 -1.46 -10.20 10.38
C ARG A 140 -2.92 -10.38 10.80
N LEU A 141 -3.17 -11.19 11.82
CA LEU A 141 -4.50 -11.45 12.32
C LEU A 141 -5.10 -10.25 13.04
N ALA A 142 -4.31 -9.50 13.82
CA ALA A 142 -4.75 -8.27 14.45
C ALA A 142 -5.25 -7.23 13.42
N ARG A 143 -4.73 -7.25 12.18
CA ARG A 143 -5.24 -6.37 11.11
C ARG A 143 -6.62 -6.76 10.62
N GLN A 144 -7.01 -8.02 10.74
CA GLN A 144 -8.34 -8.48 10.30
C GLN A 144 -9.45 -7.94 11.19
N GLU A 145 -9.14 -7.49 12.42
CA GLU A 145 -10.09 -6.90 13.36
C GLU A 145 -10.80 -5.67 12.77
N ILE A 146 -10.22 -5.00 11.76
CA ILE A 146 -10.89 -3.89 11.06
C ILE A 146 -12.20 -4.33 10.40
N LEU A 147 -12.33 -5.60 10.01
CA LEU A 147 -13.54 -6.17 9.43
C LEU A 147 -14.58 -6.55 10.50
N ALA A 148 -14.24 -6.51 11.79
CA ALA A 148 -15.14 -6.87 12.89
C ALA A 148 -15.63 -5.66 13.70
N ARG A 149 -15.17 -4.44 13.38
CA ARG A 149 -15.61 -3.20 14.06
C ARG A 149 -17.05 -2.83 13.68
N ASP A 150 -17.69 -1.94 14.47
CA ASP A 150 -19.08 -1.52 14.26
C ASP A 150 -19.38 -0.96 12.85
N ASN A 151 -18.41 -0.25 12.26
CA ASN A 151 -18.49 0.29 10.91
C ASN A 151 -17.34 -0.26 10.05
N PRO A 152 -17.38 -1.54 9.63
CA PRO A 152 -16.28 -2.16 8.89
C PRO A 152 -16.09 -1.47 7.53
N PRO A 153 -14.87 -1.48 6.96
CA PRO A 153 -14.66 -1.00 5.60
C PRO A 153 -15.38 -1.92 4.60
N VAL A 154 -15.86 -1.36 3.50
CA VAL A 154 -16.30 -2.18 2.36
C VAL A 154 -15.08 -2.77 1.68
N LEU A 155 -14.93 -4.10 1.70
CA LEU A 155 -13.83 -4.83 1.09
C LEU A 155 -14.26 -5.45 -0.24
N LEU A 156 -13.65 -5.01 -1.35
CA LEU A 156 -13.93 -5.51 -2.69
C LEU A 156 -12.69 -6.20 -3.27
N ALA A 157 -12.70 -7.53 -3.23
CA ALA A 157 -11.60 -8.37 -3.67
C ALA A 157 -11.80 -8.91 -5.08
N LEU A 158 -10.81 -8.69 -5.94
CA LEU A 158 -10.65 -9.32 -7.24
C LEU A 158 -9.53 -10.36 -7.14
N LEU A 159 -9.87 -11.63 -7.26
CA LEU A 159 -8.93 -12.75 -7.11
C LEU A 159 -8.75 -13.46 -8.44
N THR A 160 -7.52 -13.77 -8.84
CA THR A 160 -7.33 -14.71 -9.96
C THR A 160 -7.72 -16.12 -9.52
N GLU A 161 -8.15 -16.97 -10.45
CA GLU A 161 -8.38 -18.39 -10.18
C GLU A 161 -7.15 -19.09 -9.59
N SER A 162 -5.94 -18.63 -9.94
CA SER A 162 -4.68 -19.14 -9.38
C SER A 162 -4.56 -18.95 -7.87
N VAL A 163 -5.15 -17.89 -7.30
CA VAL A 163 -5.21 -17.70 -5.83
C VAL A 163 -5.97 -18.82 -5.15
N LEU A 164 -6.97 -19.39 -5.84
CA LEU A 164 -7.84 -20.43 -5.31
C LEU A 164 -7.27 -21.83 -5.49
N ASP A 165 -6.40 -22.03 -6.49
CA ASP A 165 -5.88 -23.35 -6.89
C ASP A 165 -4.47 -23.63 -6.34
N TRP A 166 -3.74 -22.61 -5.89
CA TRP A 166 -2.42 -22.81 -5.29
C TRP A 166 -2.54 -23.49 -3.91
N PRO A 167 -1.96 -24.69 -3.69
CA PRO A 167 -2.22 -25.51 -2.50
C PRO A 167 -1.39 -25.06 -1.28
N VAL A 168 -1.59 -23.83 -0.81
CA VAL A 168 -0.91 -23.31 0.39
C VAL A 168 -1.27 -24.16 1.62
N GLY A 169 -0.25 -24.71 2.30
CA GLY A 169 -0.41 -25.67 3.40
C GLY A 169 -1.09 -26.99 3.00
N GLY A 170 -1.13 -27.29 1.71
CA GLY A 170 -1.74 -28.50 1.15
C GLY A 170 -3.26 -28.46 1.00
N PRO A 171 -3.85 -29.50 0.35
CA PRO A 171 -5.26 -29.51 -0.05
C PRO A 171 -6.24 -29.31 1.11
N LYS A 172 -5.96 -29.91 2.28
CA LYS A 172 -6.84 -29.81 3.46
C LYS A 172 -6.94 -28.40 4.01
N LEU A 173 -5.82 -27.68 4.12
CA LEU A 173 -5.83 -26.29 4.58
C LEU A 173 -6.48 -25.39 3.55
N MET A 174 -6.12 -25.57 2.27
CA MET A 174 -6.67 -24.74 1.21
C MET A 174 -8.19 -24.90 1.09
N ARG A 175 -8.72 -26.12 1.25
CA ARG A 175 -10.16 -26.37 1.34
C ARG A 175 -10.83 -25.58 2.47
N LYS A 176 -10.21 -25.50 3.66
CA LYS A 176 -10.72 -24.67 4.78
C LYS A 176 -10.68 -23.19 4.42
N GLN A 177 -9.60 -22.73 3.79
CA GLN A 177 -9.44 -21.34 3.36
C GLN A 177 -10.51 -20.95 2.33
N LEU A 178 -10.82 -21.83 1.37
CA LEU A 178 -11.89 -21.60 0.39
C LEU A 178 -13.28 -21.61 1.03
N ALA A 179 -13.54 -22.50 1.99
CA ALA A 179 -14.77 -22.49 2.77
C ALA A 179 -14.93 -21.16 3.54
N HIS A 180 -13.86 -20.65 4.12
CA HIS A 180 -13.85 -19.35 4.79
C HIS A 180 -14.15 -18.20 3.81
N LEU A 181 -13.60 -18.23 2.58
CA LEU A 181 -13.93 -17.23 1.56
C LEU A 181 -15.41 -17.24 1.17
N LEU A 182 -16.02 -18.43 1.09
CA LEU A 182 -17.45 -18.56 0.84
C LEU A 182 -18.26 -17.95 1.99
N GLU A 183 -17.92 -18.27 3.24
CA GLU A 183 -18.60 -17.74 4.43
C GLU A 183 -18.55 -16.21 4.49
N VAL A 184 -17.37 -15.62 4.34
CA VAL A 184 -17.21 -14.15 4.42
C VAL A 184 -17.81 -13.43 3.21
N SER A 185 -17.94 -14.10 2.05
CA SER A 185 -18.59 -13.53 0.86
C SER A 185 -20.10 -13.34 0.99
N GLU A 186 -20.73 -13.92 2.03
CA GLU A 186 -22.16 -13.68 2.33
C GLU A 186 -22.39 -12.36 3.09
N ARG A 187 -21.32 -11.70 3.55
CA ARG A 187 -21.42 -10.42 4.24
C ARG A 187 -21.66 -9.27 3.26
N PRO A 188 -22.54 -8.31 3.58
CA PRO A 188 -22.86 -7.20 2.67
C PRO A 188 -21.70 -6.22 2.46
N ASP A 189 -20.72 -6.19 3.37
CA ASP A 189 -19.53 -5.35 3.30
C ASP A 189 -18.34 -6.02 2.62
N ILE A 190 -18.48 -7.26 2.13
CA ILE A 190 -17.41 -8.03 1.47
C ILE A 190 -17.89 -8.53 0.10
N GLY A 191 -17.30 -8.00 -0.97
CA GLY A 191 -17.47 -8.49 -2.33
C GLY A 191 -16.26 -9.29 -2.78
N ILE A 192 -16.45 -10.55 -3.16
CA ILE A 192 -15.38 -11.40 -3.74
C ILE A 192 -15.76 -11.80 -5.16
N ARG A 193 -14.94 -11.40 -6.12
CA ARG A 193 -15.10 -11.79 -7.53
C ARG A 193 -13.84 -12.43 -8.07
N VAL A 194 -14.02 -13.47 -8.86
CA VAL A 194 -12.92 -14.30 -9.37
C VAL A 194 -12.72 -14.06 -10.87
N ILE A 195 -11.46 -13.83 -11.27
CA ILE A 195 -11.03 -13.80 -12.66
C ILE A 195 -10.71 -15.25 -13.07
N PRO A 196 -11.56 -15.90 -13.91
CA PRO A 196 -11.33 -17.27 -14.33
C PRO A 196 -10.15 -17.33 -15.31
N ARG A 197 -9.46 -18.47 -15.40
CA ARG A 197 -8.37 -18.67 -16.38
C ARG A 197 -8.83 -18.43 -17.83
N SER A 198 -10.10 -18.70 -18.13
CA SER A 198 -10.71 -18.46 -19.44
C SER A 198 -10.78 -16.98 -19.84
N ALA A 199 -10.62 -16.04 -18.90
CA ALA A 199 -10.58 -14.61 -19.20
C ALA A 199 -9.34 -14.18 -20.01
N GLY A 200 -8.28 -15.01 -20.02
CA GLY A 200 -7.05 -14.76 -20.75
C GLY A 200 -6.29 -13.54 -20.21
N THR A 201 -5.72 -12.74 -21.12
CA THR A 201 -4.91 -11.57 -20.76
C THR A 201 -5.75 -10.47 -20.08
N HIS A 202 -5.23 -9.94 -18.97
CA HIS A 202 -5.78 -8.76 -18.30
C HIS A 202 -4.66 -7.88 -17.73
N CYS A 203 -4.98 -6.62 -17.41
CA CYS A 203 -4.01 -5.63 -16.93
C CYS A 203 -3.60 -5.78 -15.45
N GLY A 204 -3.86 -6.94 -14.84
CA GLY A 204 -3.39 -7.28 -13.48
C GLY A 204 -2.21 -8.26 -13.49
N LEU A 205 -1.77 -8.71 -14.66
CA LEU A 205 -0.64 -9.63 -14.77
C LEU A 205 0.70 -9.00 -14.33
N ASP A 206 0.76 -7.68 -14.21
CA ASP A 206 1.95 -6.94 -13.75
C ASP A 206 2.08 -6.85 -12.23
N GLY A 207 1.06 -7.22 -11.46
CA GLY A 207 1.15 -7.38 -10.00
C GLY A 207 -0.11 -7.00 -9.23
N SER A 208 -0.17 -7.49 -7.99
CA SER A 208 -1.21 -7.17 -7.02
C SER A 208 -1.14 -5.71 -6.56
N PHE A 209 -2.29 -5.13 -6.22
CA PHE A 209 -2.36 -3.78 -5.67
C PHE A 209 -3.63 -3.58 -4.83
N LYS A 210 -3.62 -2.52 -4.02
CA LYS A 210 -4.77 -2.06 -3.23
C LYS A 210 -5.08 -0.60 -3.54
N ILE A 211 -6.34 -0.24 -3.41
CA ILE A 211 -6.82 1.15 -3.36
C ILE A 211 -7.62 1.27 -2.07
N MET A 212 -7.20 2.20 -1.21
CA MET A 212 -7.80 2.44 0.10
C MET A 212 -8.38 3.84 0.10
N THR A 213 -9.70 3.93 0.21
CA THR A 213 -10.42 5.19 0.36
C THR A 213 -10.52 5.53 1.83
N THR A 214 -10.03 6.69 2.22
CA THR A 214 -10.10 7.22 3.60
C THR A 214 -10.93 8.50 3.61
N ALA A 215 -11.18 9.07 4.80
CA ALA A 215 -11.88 10.35 4.92
C ALA A 215 -11.15 11.53 4.24
N VAL A 216 -9.83 11.41 4.02
CA VAL A 216 -9.00 12.47 3.43
C VAL A 216 -8.66 12.26 1.96
N GLY A 217 -9.03 11.10 1.40
CA GLY A 217 -8.80 10.77 -0.01
C GLY A 217 -8.41 9.31 -0.25
N ASP A 218 -8.16 8.99 -1.52
CA ASP A 218 -7.76 7.66 -1.96
C ASP A 218 -6.24 7.52 -2.00
N ILE A 219 -5.74 6.37 -1.54
CA ILE A 219 -4.35 5.98 -1.62
C ILE A 219 -4.25 4.63 -2.31
N ALA A 220 -3.43 4.54 -3.35
CA ALA A 220 -3.07 3.24 -3.93
C ALA A 220 -1.80 2.69 -3.27
N TYR A 221 -1.73 1.37 -3.17
CA TYR A 221 -0.62 0.67 -2.57
C TYR A 221 -0.22 -0.52 -3.45
N THR A 222 1.07 -0.63 -3.73
CA THR A 222 1.66 -1.77 -4.42
C THR A 222 2.78 -2.35 -3.58
N GLU A 223 2.82 -3.68 -3.46
CA GLU A 223 3.90 -4.39 -2.80
C GLU A 223 4.78 -5.08 -3.82
N SER A 224 6.07 -5.15 -3.54
CA SER A 224 7.05 -5.92 -4.29
C SER A 224 7.99 -6.61 -3.31
N PRO A 225 8.67 -7.69 -3.72
CA PRO A 225 9.70 -8.29 -2.87
C PRO A 225 10.70 -7.23 -2.38
N GLY A 226 10.82 -7.09 -1.06
CA GLY A 226 11.74 -6.13 -0.43
C GLY A 226 11.24 -4.69 -0.28
N GLY A 227 10.02 -4.34 -0.73
CA GLY A 227 9.52 -2.97 -0.59
C GLY A 227 8.06 -2.75 -0.96
N GLY A 228 7.46 -1.68 -0.44
CA GLY A 228 6.14 -1.22 -0.81
C GLY A 228 6.17 0.22 -1.30
N ARG A 229 5.20 0.57 -2.15
CA ARG A 229 5.00 1.93 -2.64
C ARG A 229 3.61 2.40 -2.29
N LEU A 230 3.53 3.52 -1.59
CA LEU A 230 2.30 4.26 -1.36
C LEU A 230 2.19 5.35 -2.41
N VAL A 231 1.03 5.44 -3.04
CA VAL A 231 0.72 6.35 -4.13
C VAL A 231 -0.41 7.27 -3.67
N PRO A 232 -0.07 8.45 -3.09
CA PRO A 232 -1.08 9.42 -2.63
C PRO A 232 -1.50 10.41 -3.73
N SER A 233 -0.82 10.41 -4.88
CA SER A 233 -1.14 11.32 -5.98
C SER A 233 -2.50 10.96 -6.59
N ALA A 234 -3.48 11.85 -6.48
CA ALA A 234 -4.82 11.62 -7.04
C ALA A 234 -4.78 11.25 -8.54
N THR A 235 -3.86 11.82 -9.31
CA THR A 235 -3.69 11.49 -10.73
C THR A 235 -3.20 10.06 -10.94
N GLU A 236 -2.26 9.60 -10.11
CA GLU A 236 -1.73 8.25 -10.23
C GLU A 236 -2.72 7.23 -9.66
N VAL A 237 -3.42 7.54 -8.57
CA VAL A 237 -4.48 6.68 -8.01
C VAL A 237 -5.60 6.44 -9.02
N ARG A 238 -5.99 7.45 -9.81
CA ARG A 238 -6.97 7.26 -10.90
C ARG A 238 -6.53 6.17 -11.89
N SER A 239 -5.24 6.02 -12.15
CA SER A 239 -4.74 4.95 -13.03
C SER A 239 -4.95 3.56 -12.43
N TYR A 240 -4.81 3.41 -11.11
CA TYR A 240 -5.12 2.16 -10.39
C TYR A 240 -6.61 1.88 -10.34
N VAL A 241 -7.46 2.90 -10.16
CA VAL A 241 -8.92 2.75 -10.22
C VAL A 241 -9.34 2.21 -11.59
N LEU A 242 -8.86 2.84 -12.67
CA LEU A 242 -9.14 2.38 -14.04
C LEU A 242 -8.63 0.95 -14.28
N ARG A 243 -7.48 0.59 -13.70
CA ARG A 243 -6.93 -0.76 -13.77
C ARG A 243 -7.81 -1.76 -13.04
N TYR A 244 -8.24 -1.45 -11.82
CA TYR A 244 -9.14 -2.28 -11.02
C TYR A 244 -10.45 -2.54 -11.77
N ASP A 245 -11.06 -1.49 -12.32
CA ASP A 245 -12.32 -1.61 -13.06
C ASP A 245 -12.17 -2.46 -14.33
N ARG A 246 -11.05 -2.32 -15.06
CA ARG A 246 -10.74 -3.16 -16.24
C ARG A 246 -10.52 -4.63 -15.88
N ILE A 247 -9.89 -4.92 -14.75
CA ILE A 247 -9.78 -6.30 -14.23
C ILE A 247 -11.18 -6.80 -13.83
N GLY A 248 -11.98 -5.96 -13.18
CA GLY A 248 -13.35 -6.27 -12.78
C GLY A 248 -14.27 -6.60 -13.96
N GLN A 249 -14.04 -6.04 -15.15
CA GLN A 249 -14.76 -6.41 -16.38
C GLN A 249 -14.47 -7.85 -16.85
N LYS A 250 -13.36 -8.43 -16.39
CA LYS A 250 -12.95 -9.82 -16.69
C LYS A 250 -13.35 -10.81 -15.58
N ALA A 251 -13.72 -10.30 -14.40
CA ALA A 251 -14.11 -11.12 -13.27
C ALA A 251 -15.56 -11.61 -13.42
N LEU A 252 -15.84 -12.82 -12.94
CA LEU A 252 -17.19 -13.33 -12.81
C LEU A 252 -18.02 -12.45 -11.85
N PRO A 253 -19.35 -12.38 -12.01
CA PRO A 253 -20.25 -11.91 -10.95
C PRO A 253 -20.05 -12.72 -9.65
N GLU A 254 -20.50 -12.19 -8.51
CA GLU A 254 -20.24 -12.80 -7.18
C GLU A 254 -20.84 -14.20 -7.05
N ASP A 255 -22.02 -14.45 -7.61
CA ASP A 255 -22.67 -15.75 -7.59
C ASP A 255 -21.90 -16.81 -8.38
N LEU A 256 -21.45 -16.47 -9.59
CA LEU A 256 -20.61 -17.35 -10.39
C LEU A 256 -19.20 -17.50 -9.81
N SER A 257 -18.71 -16.49 -9.09
CA SER A 257 -17.45 -16.56 -8.36
C SER A 257 -17.53 -17.56 -7.20
N ARG A 258 -18.60 -17.52 -6.40
CA ARG A 258 -18.88 -18.51 -5.35
C ARG A 258 -18.99 -19.93 -5.93
N HIS A 259 -19.69 -20.11 -7.05
CA HIS A 259 -19.76 -21.41 -7.72
C HIS A 259 -18.37 -21.93 -8.14
N LEU A 260 -17.50 -21.06 -8.67
CA LEU A 260 -16.14 -21.44 -9.04
C LEU A 260 -15.30 -21.80 -7.80
N ILE A 261 -15.43 -21.06 -6.70
CA ILE A 261 -14.77 -21.38 -5.42
C ILE A 261 -15.20 -22.75 -4.92
N VAL A 262 -16.51 -23.06 -4.91
CA VAL A 262 -17.02 -24.39 -4.51
C VAL A 262 -16.43 -25.49 -5.38
N LYS A 263 -16.45 -25.31 -6.71
CA LYS A 263 -15.92 -26.30 -7.66
C LYS A 263 -14.44 -26.61 -7.39
N ILE A 264 -13.61 -25.58 -7.18
CA ILE A 264 -12.18 -25.76 -6.90
C ILE A 264 -11.99 -26.42 -5.52
N MET A 265 -12.74 -25.99 -4.52
CA MET A 265 -12.70 -26.55 -3.17
C MET A 265 -13.07 -28.04 -3.12
N GLU A 266 -14.02 -28.49 -3.93
CA GLU A 266 -14.44 -29.89 -4.02
C GLU A 266 -13.43 -30.77 -4.79
N ALA A 267 -12.67 -30.18 -5.72
CA ALA A 267 -11.63 -30.88 -6.46
C ALA A 267 -10.34 -31.12 -5.63
N MET A 268 -10.19 -30.46 -4.49
CA MET A 268 -9.06 -30.65 -3.59
C MET A 268 -9.22 -31.93 -2.74
N THR A 269 -8.54 -33.00 -3.16
CA THR A 269 -8.45 -34.29 -2.44
C THR A 269 -7.34 -34.32 -1.39
#